data_AF-A0A973LVS8-F1
#
_entry.id   AF-A0A973LVS8-F1
#
_cell.length_a   1.000
_cell.length_b   1.000
_cell.length_c   1.000
_cell.angle_alpha   90.00
_cell.angle_beta   90.00
_cell.angle_gamma   90.00
#
_symmetry.space_group_name_H-M   'P 1'
#
loop_
_entity.id
_entity.type
_entity.pdbx_description
1 polymer ?
#
loop_
_entity_poly.entity_id
_entity_poly.type
_entity_poly.pdbx_seq_one_letter_code
_entity_poly.pdbx_strand_id
1 'polypeptide(L)'
;MSPRPLVLPAASLCAGGLAALVFFHDSDLVILREHLNHPFAFGALACLLMAWAAAGLRRRWLRVLIWLVAGLVATGTLYVGMIFLAFTSTEEAGFVDGPDPYRIRLQRSMAGLGPDTIVWVSVRKDAWLLSREWDLACFNDDDPHDAFDSVTWTGPTSVELRASDGRTFPVTLDQGRPRTTTALNC
;
A
#
# COMPACT_ATOMS: atom_id res chain seq x y z
N MET A 1 3.40 -9.61 -45.42
CA MET A 1 3.80 -8.84 -44.22
C MET A 1 3.99 -9.82 -43.07
N SER A 2 5.21 -10.00 -42.58
CA SER A 2 5.50 -10.89 -41.46
C SER A 2 4.90 -10.33 -40.17
N PRO A 3 4.19 -11.13 -39.35
CA PRO A 3 3.71 -10.67 -38.05
C PRO A 3 4.93 -10.40 -37.17
N ARG A 4 5.18 -9.11 -36.88
CA ARG A 4 6.22 -8.72 -35.91
C ARG A 4 5.81 -9.26 -34.53
N PRO A 5 6.72 -9.93 -33.80
CA PRO A 5 6.39 -10.55 -32.53
C PRO A 5 6.15 -9.46 -31.47
N LEU A 6 4.87 -9.15 -31.22
CA LEU A 6 4.39 -8.31 -30.11
C LEU A 6 4.72 -8.89 -28.71
N VAL A 7 5.25 -10.11 -28.67
CA VAL A 7 5.63 -10.82 -27.44
C VAL A 7 6.79 -10.13 -26.71
N LEU A 8 7.77 -9.59 -27.45
CA LEU A 8 8.93 -8.89 -26.89
C LEU A 8 8.56 -7.56 -26.20
N PRO A 9 7.78 -6.66 -26.83
CA PRO A 9 7.35 -5.43 -26.14
C PRO A 9 6.39 -5.72 -24.99
N ALA A 10 5.51 -6.73 -25.09
CA ALA A 10 4.64 -7.14 -23.99
C ALA A 10 5.43 -7.68 -22.79
N ALA A 11 6.43 -8.54 -23.02
CA ALA A 11 7.32 -9.04 -21.97
C ALA A 11 8.15 -7.91 -21.34
N SER A 12 8.63 -6.96 -22.15
CA SER A 12 9.36 -5.78 -21.65
C SER A 12 8.49 -4.83 -20.84
N LEU A 13 7.20 -4.66 -21.21
CA LEU A 13 6.24 -3.88 -20.44
C LEU A 13 5.89 -4.55 -19.11
N CYS A 14 5.73 -5.88 -19.10
CA CYS A 14 5.51 -6.63 -17.86
C CYS A 14 6.74 -6.57 -16.93
N ALA A 15 7.95 -6.72 -17.47
CA ALA A 15 9.18 -6.60 -16.70
C ALA A 15 9.41 -5.17 -16.18
N GLY A 16 9.12 -4.15 -17.00
CA GLY A 16 9.20 -2.74 -16.61
C GLY A 16 8.16 -2.38 -15.53
N GLY A 17 6.94 -2.90 -15.63
CA GLY A 17 5.89 -2.72 -14.62
C GLY A 17 6.24 -3.39 -13.29
N LEU A 18 6.79 -4.61 -13.32
CA LEU A 18 7.30 -5.30 -12.13
C LEU A 18 8.48 -4.57 -11.50
N ALA A 19 9.43 -4.07 -12.30
CA ALA A 19 10.56 -3.29 -11.81
C ALA A 19 10.13 -1.96 -11.18
N ALA A 20 9.15 -1.28 -11.77
CA ALA A 20 8.56 -0.08 -11.19
C ALA A 20 7.89 -0.37 -9.84
N LEU A 21 7.09 -1.44 -9.74
CA LEU A 21 6.43 -1.83 -8.48
C LEU A 21 7.44 -2.11 -7.35
N VAL A 22 8.57 -2.75 -7.66
CA VAL A 22 9.64 -3.01 -6.67
C VAL A 22 10.34 -1.71 -6.27
N PHE A 23 10.62 -0.80 -7.20
CA PHE A 23 11.30 0.47 -6.90
C PHE A 23 10.45 1.48 -6.14
N PHE A 24 9.12 1.37 -6.26
CA PHE A 24 8.18 2.34 -5.71
C PHE A 24 7.57 1.92 -4.37
N HIS A 25 7.84 0.69 -3.90
CA HIS A 25 7.34 0.21 -2.62
C HIS A 25 7.86 1.04 -1.42
N ASP A 26 9.04 1.66 -1.56
CA ASP A 26 9.68 2.50 -0.54
C ASP A 26 9.39 4.01 -0.68
N SER A 27 8.51 4.43 -1.60
CA SER A 27 8.27 5.86 -1.78
C SER A 27 7.19 6.37 -0.82
N ASP A 28 7.53 7.40 -0.05
CA ASP A 28 6.60 8.11 0.86
C ASP A 28 5.46 8.86 0.13
N LEU A 29 5.25 8.64 -1.18
CA LEU A 29 4.28 9.36 -2.01
C LEU A 29 2.88 8.75 -1.87
N VAL A 30 1.95 9.54 -1.34
CA VAL A 30 0.56 9.13 -1.05
C VAL A 30 -0.14 8.59 -2.30
N ILE A 31 -0.07 9.30 -3.42
CA ILE A 31 -0.78 8.91 -4.65
C ILE A 31 -0.28 7.59 -5.19
N LEU A 32 1.03 7.35 -5.10
CA LEU A 32 1.63 6.10 -5.56
C LEU A 32 1.20 4.94 -4.67
N ARG A 33 1.22 5.13 -3.34
CA ARG A 33 0.79 4.13 -2.36
C ARG A 33 -0.71 3.83 -2.46
N GLU A 34 -1.56 4.84 -2.58
CA GLU A 34 -3.02 4.66 -2.58
C GLU A 34 -3.59 4.18 -3.92
N HIS A 35 -3.07 4.64 -5.06
CA HIS A 35 -3.70 4.40 -6.37
C HIS A 35 -2.93 3.45 -7.29
N LEU A 36 -1.63 3.29 -7.08
CA LEU A 36 -0.76 2.51 -7.98
C LEU A 36 -0.20 1.25 -7.31
N ASN A 37 -0.34 1.10 -5.99
CA ASN A 37 0.06 -0.12 -5.28
C ASN A 37 -1.02 -1.22 -5.37
N HIS A 38 -1.38 -1.61 -6.59
CA HIS A 38 -2.32 -2.71 -6.85
C HIS A 38 -1.61 -3.87 -7.58
N PRO A 39 -0.63 -4.54 -6.93
CA PRO A 39 0.21 -5.54 -7.59
C PRO A 39 -0.61 -6.69 -8.18
N PHE A 40 -1.71 -7.08 -7.53
CA PHE A 40 -2.59 -8.14 -8.00
C PHE A 40 -3.38 -7.73 -9.27
N ALA A 41 -3.86 -6.49 -9.35
CA ALA A 41 -4.57 -5.99 -10.52
C ALA A 41 -3.63 -5.88 -11.73
N PHE A 42 -2.41 -5.38 -11.53
CA PHE A 42 -1.40 -5.32 -12.59
C PHE A 42 -0.92 -6.72 -13.02
N GLY A 43 -0.78 -7.67 -12.09
CA GLY A 43 -0.47 -9.07 -12.39
C GLY A 43 -1.56 -9.73 -13.25
N ALA A 44 -2.84 -9.52 -12.90
CA ALA A 44 -3.96 -10.01 -13.70
C ALA A 44 -3.99 -9.38 -15.10
N LEU A 45 -3.76 -8.06 -15.20
CA LEU A 45 -3.67 -7.36 -16.48
C LEU A 45 -2.54 -7.90 -17.37
N ALA A 46 -1.37 -8.17 -16.79
CA ALA A 46 -0.25 -8.78 -17.50
C ALA A 46 -0.61 -10.16 -18.09
N CYS A 47 -1.35 -10.98 -17.35
CA CYS A 47 -1.85 -12.28 -17.83
C CYS A 47 -2.83 -12.11 -19.01
N LEU A 48 -3.75 -11.14 -18.93
CA LEU A 48 -4.70 -10.86 -20.01
C LEU A 48 -3.99 -10.37 -21.27
N LEU A 49 -3.00 -9.49 -21.14
CA LEU A 49 -2.19 -9.02 -22.27
C LEU A 49 -1.39 -10.17 -22.90
N MET A 50 -0.86 -11.09 -22.10
CA MET A 50 -0.18 -12.29 -22.60
C MET A 50 -1.14 -13.21 -23.37
N ALA A 51 -2.35 -13.43 -22.87
CA ALA A 51 -3.38 -14.21 -23.57
C ALA A 51 -3.79 -13.54 -24.89
N TRP A 52 -3.93 -12.22 -24.91
CA TRP A 52 -4.24 -11.46 -26.11
C TRP A 52 -3.12 -11.54 -27.15
N ALA A 53 -1.86 -11.39 -26.74
CA ALA A 53 -0.70 -11.57 -27.62
C ALA A 53 -0.63 -12.97 -28.24
N ALA A 54 -1.05 -14.00 -27.49
CA ALA A 54 -1.12 -15.39 -27.98
C ALA A 54 -2.16 -15.61 -29.09
N ALA A 55 -3.10 -14.68 -29.31
CA ALA A 55 -4.04 -14.75 -30.44
C ALA A 55 -3.32 -14.68 -31.81
N GLY A 56 -2.12 -14.11 -31.87
CA GLY A 56 -1.28 -14.07 -33.08
C GLY A 56 -0.54 -15.38 -33.39
N LEU A 57 -0.55 -16.38 -32.49
CA LEU A 57 0.17 -17.63 -32.69
C LEU A 57 -0.50 -18.52 -33.73
N ARG A 58 0.29 -19.04 -34.68
CA ARG A 58 -0.18 -19.94 -35.76
C ARG A 58 -0.62 -21.31 -35.24
N ARG A 59 -0.08 -21.77 -34.09
CA ARG A 59 -0.33 -23.10 -33.53
C ARG A 59 -1.50 -23.04 -32.54
N ARG A 60 -2.64 -23.65 -32.90
CA ARG A 60 -3.90 -23.59 -32.12
C ARG A 60 -3.75 -24.15 -30.70
N TRP A 61 -3.05 -25.28 -30.51
CA TRP A 61 -2.91 -25.88 -29.18
C TRP A 61 -2.09 -25.00 -28.22
N LEU A 62 -1.02 -24.34 -28.71
CA LEU A 62 -0.24 -23.40 -27.90
C LEU A 62 -1.10 -22.20 -27.47
N ARG A 63 -1.96 -21.70 -28.37
CA ARG A 63 -2.91 -20.65 -28.03
C ARG A 63 -3.84 -21.10 -26.91
N VAL A 64 -4.49 -22.25 -27.07
CA VAL A 64 -5.41 -22.78 -26.04
C VAL A 64 -4.68 -22.97 -24.71
N LEU A 65 -3.47 -23.53 -24.72
CA LEU A 65 -2.65 -23.71 -23.52
C LEU A 65 -2.34 -22.38 -22.81
N ILE A 66 -1.89 -21.36 -23.56
CA ILE A 66 -1.57 -20.05 -22.99
C ILE A 66 -2.82 -19.38 -22.41
N TRP A 67 -3.97 -19.49 -23.10
CA TRP A 67 -5.24 -18.95 -22.60
C TRP A 67 -5.67 -19.61 -21.29
N LEU A 68 -5.57 -20.94 -21.20
CA LEU A 68 -5.89 -21.68 -19.98
C LEU A 68 -4.96 -21.30 -18.82
N VAL A 69 -3.64 -21.27 -19.07
CA VAL A 69 -2.66 -20.91 -18.03
C VAL A 69 -2.83 -19.46 -17.59
N ALA A 70 -2.96 -18.53 -18.53
CA ALA A 70 -3.15 -17.11 -18.22
C ALA A 70 -4.46 -16.87 -17.45
N GLY A 71 -5.55 -17.53 -17.82
CA GLY A 71 -6.82 -17.45 -17.11
C GLY A 71 -6.73 -17.99 -15.69
N LEU A 72 -6.09 -19.15 -15.51
CA LEU A 72 -5.89 -19.75 -14.19
C LEU A 72 -5.02 -18.86 -13.29
N VAL A 73 -3.90 -18.35 -13.81
CA VAL A 73 -3.01 -17.45 -13.07
C VAL A 73 -3.74 -16.15 -12.73
N ALA A 74 -4.40 -15.49 -13.68
CA ALA A 74 -5.14 -14.27 -13.42
C ALA A 74 -6.22 -14.46 -12.34
N THR A 75 -6.96 -15.57 -12.40
CA THR A 75 -7.98 -15.91 -11.40
C THR A 75 -7.36 -16.13 -10.03
N GLY A 76 -6.26 -16.89 -9.96
CA GLY A 76 -5.52 -17.10 -8.72
C GLY A 76 -4.96 -15.80 -8.13
N THR A 77 -4.39 -14.93 -8.97
CA THR A 77 -3.86 -13.62 -8.56
C THR A 77 -4.97 -12.72 -8.00
N LEU A 78 -6.13 -12.66 -8.65
CA LEU A 78 -7.28 -11.89 -8.16
C LEU A 78 -7.84 -12.47 -6.86
N TYR A 79 -7.91 -13.80 -6.74
CA TYR A 79 -8.38 -14.45 -5.52
C TYR A 79 -7.45 -14.17 -4.32
N VAL A 80 -6.13 -14.32 -4.50
CA VAL A 80 -5.14 -13.95 -3.48
C VAL A 80 -5.23 -12.46 -3.16
N GLY A 81 -5.41 -11.61 -4.17
CA GLY A 81 -5.61 -10.17 -3.98
C GLY A 81 -6.84 -9.84 -3.15
N MET A 82 -7.97 -10.54 -3.35
CA MET A 82 -9.17 -10.38 -2.51
C MET A 82 -8.90 -10.77 -1.05
N ILE A 83 -8.25 -11.91 -0.83
CA ILE A 83 -7.88 -12.34 0.52
C ILE A 83 -6.97 -11.29 1.16
N PHE A 84 -5.94 -10.85 0.45
CA PHE A 84 -5.02 -9.83 0.94
C PHE A 84 -5.76 -8.54 1.31
N LEU A 85 -6.67 -8.06 0.46
CA LEU A 85 -7.47 -6.87 0.74
C LEU A 85 -8.39 -7.05 1.96
N ALA A 86 -8.99 -8.23 2.14
CA ALA A 86 -9.86 -8.49 3.29
C ALA A 86 -9.12 -8.41 4.63
N PHE A 87 -7.82 -8.70 4.65
CA PHE A 87 -6.98 -8.69 5.85
C PHE A 87 -6.13 -7.44 6.02
N THR A 88 -5.91 -6.68 4.95
CA THR A 88 -5.10 -5.45 4.96
C THR A 88 -5.91 -4.18 4.74
N SER A 89 -7.24 -4.29 4.65
CA SER A 89 -8.10 -3.13 4.54
C SER A 89 -7.93 -2.25 5.77
N THR A 90 -7.45 -1.04 5.54
CA THR A 90 -7.39 0.02 6.54
C THR A 90 -8.67 0.84 6.46
N GLU A 91 -9.40 0.96 7.57
CA GLU A 91 -10.46 1.94 7.75
C GLU A 91 -9.86 3.30 8.15
N GLU A 92 -10.34 4.39 7.55
CA GLU A 92 -9.95 5.73 7.99
C GLU A 92 -10.70 6.10 9.27
N ALA A 93 -9.96 6.28 10.36
CA ALA A 93 -10.52 6.64 11.66
C ALA A 93 -10.62 8.17 11.85
N GLY A 94 -9.86 8.96 11.09
CA GLY A 94 -9.98 10.41 11.07
C GLY A 94 -8.67 11.14 10.78
N PHE A 95 -8.74 12.46 10.92
CA PHE A 95 -7.60 13.37 10.73
C PHE A 95 -7.51 14.38 11.87
N VAL A 96 -6.28 14.76 12.21
CA VAL A 96 -5.99 15.86 13.13
C VAL A 96 -5.18 16.91 12.38
N ASP A 97 -5.75 18.11 12.24
CA ASP A 97 -5.09 19.21 11.56
C ASP A 97 -3.88 19.69 12.35
N GLY A 98 -2.80 19.98 11.61
CA GLY A 98 -1.55 20.51 12.14
C GLY A 98 -1.20 21.86 11.53
N PRO A 99 0.03 22.32 11.79
CA PRO A 99 0.59 23.47 11.08
C PRO A 99 0.63 23.17 9.58
N ASP A 100 0.02 24.04 8.76
CA ASP A 100 0.07 23.89 7.30
C ASP A 100 1.52 23.73 6.82
N PRO A 101 1.83 22.77 5.94
CA PRO A 101 0.92 21.90 5.17
C PRO A 101 0.72 20.48 5.78
N TYR A 102 0.87 20.31 7.09
CA TYR A 102 0.90 19.01 7.74
C TYR A 102 -0.41 18.65 8.46
N ARG A 103 -0.79 17.38 8.39
CA ARG A 103 -1.91 16.79 9.12
C ARG A 103 -1.52 15.40 9.60
N ILE A 104 -2.22 14.92 10.61
CA ILE A 104 -2.07 13.55 11.11
C ILE A 104 -3.26 12.75 10.62
N ARG A 105 -3.00 11.56 10.06
CA ARG A 105 -4.01 10.61 9.64
C ARG A 105 -4.03 9.45 10.63
N LEU A 106 -5.23 9.02 10.97
CA LEU A 106 -5.49 7.87 11.82
C LEU A 106 -6.16 6.80 10.97
N GLN A 107 -5.61 5.60 10.97
CA GLN A 107 -6.16 4.44 10.27
C GLN A 107 -6.28 3.27 11.23
N ARG A 108 -7.30 2.44 11.06
CA ARG A 108 -7.48 1.19 11.77
C ARG A 108 -7.40 0.02 10.82
N SER A 109 -6.71 -1.04 11.17
CA SER A 109 -6.71 -2.29 10.41
C SER A 109 -6.67 -3.48 11.35
N MET A 110 -6.89 -4.67 10.80
CA MET A 110 -6.50 -5.90 11.50
C MET A 110 -4.97 -6.07 11.47
N ALA A 111 -4.44 -6.80 12.44
CA ALA A 111 -3.05 -7.26 12.51
C ALA A 111 -2.79 -8.40 11.51
N GLY A 112 -2.89 -8.09 10.21
CA GLY A 112 -2.73 -9.07 9.15
C GLY A 112 -3.82 -10.15 9.21
N LEU A 113 -3.43 -11.40 9.52
CA LEU A 113 -4.36 -12.54 9.58
C LEU A 113 -4.97 -12.77 10.98
N GLY A 114 -4.57 -11.98 11.99
CA GLY A 114 -5.09 -12.06 13.35
C GLY A 114 -6.35 -11.21 13.56
N PRO A 115 -7.11 -11.46 14.65
CA PRO A 115 -8.28 -10.64 15.00
C PRO A 115 -7.90 -9.27 15.58
N ASP A 116 -6.63 -9.08 15.95
CA ASP A 116 -6.19 -7.92 16.71
C ASP A 116 -6.36 -6.62 15.92
N THR A 117 -6.93 -5.59 16.54
CA THR A 117 -7.11 -4.28 15.92
C THR A 117 -5.87 -3.43 16.13
N ILE A 118 -5.30 -2.88 15.06
CA ILE A 118 -4.16 -1.96 15.11
C ILE A 118 -4.61 -0.56 14.67
N VAL A 119 -4.25 0.45 15.46
CA VAL A 119 -4.33 1.86 15.05
C VAL A 119 -2.97 2.29 14.49
N TRP A 120 -2.96 2.71 13.23
CA TRP A 120 -1.82 3.33 12.57
C TRP A 120 -1.98 4.84 12.61
N VAL A 121 -0.92 5.52 13.02
CA VAL A 121 -0.82 6.98 13.06
C VAL A 121 0.26 7.38 12.08
N SER A 122 -0.07 8.27 11.14
CA SER A 122 0.88 8.77 10.14
C SER A 122 0.80 10.28 10.03
N VAL A 123 1.91 10.92 9.68
CA VAL A 123 1.96 12.34 9.34
C VAL A 123 1.92 12.49 7.83
N ARG A 124 0.96 13.26 7.35
CA ARG A 124 0.76 13.58 5.95
C ARG A 124 1.11 15.04 5.68
N LYS A 125 1.96 15.25 4.68
CA LYS A 125 2.24 16.55 4.08
C LYS A 125 1.38 16.69 2.84
N ASP A 126 0.42 17.61 2.86
CA ASP A 126 -0.42 17.87 1.71
C ASP A 126 0.32 18.75 0.70
N ALA A 127 0.55 18.20 -0.49
CA ALA A 127 1.22 18.88 -1.59
C ALA A 127 0.67 18.42 -2.95
N TRP A 128 -0.66 18.18 -3.02
CA TRP A 128 -1.35 17.71 -4.21
C TRP A 128 -0.70 16.43 -4.77
N LEU A 129 -0.10 16.49 -5.96
CA LEU A 129 0.58 15.36 -6.61
C LEU A 129 1.84 14.88 -5.86
N LEU A 130 2.41 15.73 -5.01
CA LEU A 130 3.63 15.45 -4.26
C LEU A 130 3.32 15.23 -2.77
N SER A 131 2.06 14.94 -2.43
CA SER A 131 1.69 14.65 -1.05
C SER A 131 2.47 13.46 -0.55
N ARG A 132 3.03 13.60 0.65
CA ARG A 132 3.85 12.56 1.28
C ARG A 132 3.27 12.16 2.61
N GLU A 133 3.44 10.90 2.96
CA GLU A 133 2.95 10.36 4.23
C GLU A 133 4.01 9.46 4.84
N TRP A 134 4.24 9.63 6.14
CA TRP A 134 5.21 8.88 6.91
C TRP A 134 4.56 8.31 8.16
N ASP A 135 4.84 7.05 8.46
CA ASP A 135 4.32 6.41 9.65
C ASP A 135 4.94 7.05 10.90
N LEU A 136 4.09 7.44 11.85
CA LEU A 136 4.49 7.98 13.16
C LEU A 136 4.49 6.87 14.20
N ALA A 137 3.40 6.10 14.25
CA ALA A 137 3.25 5.07 15.25
C ALA A 137 2.23 4.00 14.88
N CYS A 138 2.29 2.89 15.58
CA CYS A 138 1.25 1.88 15.61
C CYS A 138 0.94 1.47 17.05
N PHE A 139 -0.33 1.17 17.33
CA PHE A 139 -0.86 0.81 18.64
C PHE A 139 -1.79 -0.39 18.49
N ASN A 140 -1.66 -1.37 19.38
CA ASN A 140 -2.62 -2.47 19.48
C ASN A 140 -3.83 -2.04 20.32
N ASP A 141 -4.97 -1.82 19.67
CA ASP A 141 -6.21 -1.33 20.29
C ASP A 141 -6.92 -2.42 21.12
N ASP A 142 -6.54 -3.69 20.96
CA ASP A 142 -7.10 -4.82 21.72
C ASP A 142 -6.42 -4.97 23.09
N ASP A 143 -5.19 -4.44 23.27
CA ASP A 143 -4.53 -4.38 24.58
C ASP A 143 -4.82 -3.01 25.23
N PRO A 144 -5.57 -2.96 26.35
CA PRO A 144 -5.92 -1.71 27.01
C PRO A 144 -4.72 -0.94 27.56
N HIS A 145 -3.53 -1.55 27.65
CA HIS A 145 -2.28 -0.87 28.02
C HIS A 145 -1.58 -0.21 26.82
N ASP A 146 -1.77 -0.75 25.61
CA ASP A 146 -1.12 -0.28 24.39
C ASP A 146 -2.08 0.40 23.41
N ALA A 147 -3.37 0.49 23.74
CA ALA A 147 -4.38 1.12 22.91
C ALA A 147 -4.09 2.62 22.67
N PHE A 148 -4.49 3.11 21.51
CA PHE A 148 -4.30 4.51 21.15
C PHE A 148 -5.33 5.39 21.86
N ASP A 149 -4.88 6.46 22.52
CA ASP A 149 -5.77 7.44 23.14
C ASP A 149 -5.88 8.71 22.29
N SER A 150 -4.75 9.38 22.07
CA SER A 150 -4.76 10.68 21.41
C SER A 150 -3.43 11.04 20.75
N VAL A 151 -3.51 11.99 19.83
CA VAL A 151 -2.35 12.61 19.19
C VAL A 151 -2.55 14.12 19.15
N THR A 152 -1.55 14.87 19.58
CA THR A 152 -1.63 16.33 19.65
C THR A 152 -0.35 16.97 19.11
N TRP A 153 -0.50 18.05 18.36
CA TRP A 153 0.62 18.90 17.96
C TRP A 153 1.09 19.72 19.17
N THR A 154 2.35 19.54 19.58
CA THR A 154 2.96 20.31 20.67
C THR A 154 3.76 21.51 20.15
N GLY A 155 3.97 21.58 18.83
CA GLY A 155 4.66 22.67 18.17
C GLY A 155 4.68 22.48 16.64
N PRO A 156 5.33 23.40 15.89
CA PRO A 156 5.37 23.35 14.42
C PRO A 156 6.01 22.08 13.84
N THR A 157 6.89 21.45 14.60
CA THR A 157 7.67 20.27 14.19
C THR A 157 7.66 19.19 15.27
N SER A 158 6.67 19.20 16.16
CA SER A 158 6.61 18.25 17.27
C SER A 158 5.18 17.80 17.53
N VAL A 159 5.05 16.50 17.74
CA VAL A 159 3.80 15.80 18.01
C VAL A 159 3.98 14.99 19.29
N GLU A 160 2.95 14.91 20.11
CA GLU A 160 2.89 14.00 21.24
C GLU A 160 1.78 12.97 20.99
N LEU A 161 2.17 11.70 21.06
CA LEU A 161 1.24 10.57 21.02
C LEU A 161 0.98 10.10 22.45
N ARG A 162 -0.23 9.64 22.72
CA ARG A 162 -0.63 9.14 24.02
C ARG A 162 -1.30 7.78 23.89
N ALA A 163 -0.88 6.84 24.73
CA ALA A 163 -1.55 5.57 24.92
C ALA A 163 -2.63 5.69 26.01
N SER A 164 -3.60 4.79 25.99
CA SER A 164 -4.72 4.70 26.95
C SER A 164 -4.27 4.58 28.41
N ASP A 165 -3.10 3.98 28.65
CA ASP A 165 -2.52 3.85 29.99
C ASP A 165 -1.85 5.13 30.52
N GLY A 166 -1.84 6.19 29.70
CA GLY A 166 -1.30 7.50 30.05
C GLY A 166 0.18 7.70 29.70
N ARG A 167 0.88 6.70 29.14
CA ARG A 167 2.21 6.91 28.57
C ARG A 167 2.14 7.90 27.41
N THR A 168 3.13 8.78 27.33
CA THR A 168 3.28 9.75 26.24
C THR A 168 4.57 9.51 25.48
N PHE A 169 4.52 9.74 24.17
CA PHE A 169 5.63 9.54 23.24
C PHE A 169 5.82 10.83 22.43
N PRO A 170 6.82 11.66 22.78
CA PRO A 170 7.14 12.84 22.00
C PRO A 170 7.87 12.44 20.72
N VAL A 171 7.39 12.94 19.59
CA VAL A 171 7.97 12.72 18.25
C VAL A 171 8.37 14.06 17.64
N THR A 172 9.63 14.16 17.23
CA THR A 172 10.14 15.32 16.50
C THR A 172 10.12 15.05 15.00
N LEU A 173 9.64 16.02 14.23
CA LEU A 173 9.57 15.97 12.78
C LEU A 173 10.71 16.78 12.15
N ASP A 174 11.32 16.22 11.12
CA ASP A 174 12.28 16.88 10.24
C ASP A 174 11.65 17.06 8.86
N GLN A 175 11.25 18.29 8.54
CA GLN A 175 10.49 18.62 7.32
C GLN A 175 9.20 17.80 7.14
N GLY A 176 8.59 17.36 8.24
CA GLY A 176 7.40 16.51 8.28
C GLY A 176 7.70 15.04 8.45
N ARG A 177 8.93 14.58 8.21
CA ARG A 177 9.33 13.20 8.42
C ARG A 177 9.66 12.96 9.89
N PRO A 178 9.09 11.94 10.56
CA PRO A 178 9.44 11.64 11.93
C PRO A 178 10.90 11.17 12.05
N ARG A 179 11.59 11.66 13.10
CA ARG A 179 12.94 11.18 13.46
C ARG A 179 12.91 9.84 14.18
N THR A 180 11.80 9.54 14.83
CA THR A 180 11.56 8.31 15.58
C THR A 180 10.12 7.89 15.38
N THR A 181 9.89 6.58 15.30
CA THR A 181 8.56 5.99 15.24
C THR A 181 8.31 5.17 16.50
N THR A 182 7.05 5.07 16.91
CA THR A 182 6.63 4.31 18.10
C THR A 182 5.81 3.10 17.69
N ALA A 183 6.16 1.90 18.13
CA ALA A 183 5.38 0.69 17.88
C ALA A 183 5.08 0.00 19.20
N LEU A 184 3.79 -0.21 19.51
CA LEU A 184 3.32 -0.93 20.69
C LEU A 184 2.51 -2.15 20.26
N ASN A 185 3.16 -3.31 20.26
CA ASN A 185 2.57 -4.62 19.97
C ASN A 185 1.84 -4.72 18.61
N CYS A 186 2.51 -4.15 17.61
CA CYS A 186 2.29 -4.28 16.18
C CYS A 186 3.65 -4.60 15.53
#